data_AF-A0A4S4L3T6-F1
#
_entry.id   AF-A0A4S4L3T6-F1
#
_cell.length_a   1.000
_cell.length_b   1.000
_cell.length_c   1.000
_cell.angle_alpha   90.00
_cell.angle_beta   90.00
_cell.angle_gamma   90.00
#
_symmetry.space_group_name_H-M   'P 1'
#
loop_
_entity.id
_entity.type
_entity.pdbx_description
1 polymer ?
#
loop_
_entity_poly.entity_id
_entity_poly.type
_entity_poly.pdbx_seq_one_letter_code
_entity_poly.pdbx_strand_id
1 'polypeptide(L)'
;MSSPAPRSVDKAENIVVGDERCPPSPSLARSKDQHASSSEVRFFLRPARASVVDSSPSSPAVLRSPTVLSCLFPCILIEQHVDLISTPLSMSALILSPSMLSIKADPTVDSDICLHAENVIDMETFHQILDLDEDDTREFSAGMAWAYFDQAGTTFTEMEEALAAKDLGKLSSLGHFLKGSSAALGVAKVQASCERMQHYGQGRDEDAGVGLSDAEALSKIELLLVQVKKEYSDAEKWLKEWYRKHGVDQEDA
;
A
#
# COMPACT_ATOMS: atom_id res chain seq x y z
N MET A 1 49.29 18.47 -48.17
CA MET A 1 48.43 17.55 -48.95
C MET A 1 49.04 16.16 -48.84
N SER A 2 48.21 15.21 -48.40
CA SER A 2 48.35 13.75 -48.50
C SER A 2 49.55 13.04 -47.85
N SER A 3 49.21 12.34 -46.76
CA SER A 3 49.71 11.03 -46.31
C SER A 3 49.95 10.03 -47.48
N PRO A 4 50.77 8.97 -47.33
CA PRO A 4 50.46 7.87 -46.40
C PRO A 4 51.65 7.21 -45.67
N ALA A 5 51.35 6.65 -44.50
CA ALA A 5 52.19 5.71 -43.74
C ALA A 5 51.57 4.29 -43.75
N PRO A 6 52.35 3.23 -43.50
CA PRO A 6 52.11 1.89 -44.02
C PRO A 6 51.45 0.89 -43.05
N ARG A 7 51.03 -0.24 -43.66
CA ARG A 7 50.59 -1.50 -43.05
C ARG A 7 51.65 -2.11 -42.12
N SER A 8 51.19 -2.67 -41.00
CA SER A 8 51.84 -3.80 -40.33
C SER A 8 50.79 -4.71 -39.71
N VAL A 9 51.03 -6.00 -39.92
CA VAL A 9 50.28 -7.19 -39.54
C VAL A 9 50.94 -7.76 -38.29
N ASP A 10 50.17 -8.01 -37.23
CA ASP A 10 50.54 -8.91 -36.12
C ASP A 10 49.24 -9.59 -35.65
N LYS A 11 48.98 -10.84 -36.05
CA LYS A 11 49.39 -12.12 -35.43
C LYS A 11 48.62 -12.41 -34.14
N ALA A 12 47.66 -13.32 -34.30
CA ALA A 12 46.94 -14.00 -33.23
C ALA A 12 47.85 -15.00 -32.50
N GLU A 13 47.70 -15.08 -31.18
CA GLU A 13 47.78 -16.26 -30.30
C GLU A 13 47.95 -15.76 -28.85
N ASN A 14 46.99 -16.00 -27.96
CA ASN A 14 47.08 -17.14 -27.05
C ASN A 14 45.89 -17.17 -26.07
N ILE A 15 45.34 -18.36 -25.94
CA ILE A 15 44.22 -18.76 -25.08
C ILE A 15 44.81 -19.18 -23.74
N VAL A 16 44.31 -18.63 -22.64
CA VAL A 16 44.41 -19.28 -21.32
C VAL A 16 43.04 -19.20 -20.65
N VAL A 17 42.43 -20.37 -20.55
CA VAL A 17 41.23 -20.68 -19.78
C VAL A 17 41.63 -20.73 -18.31
N GLY A 18 41.09 -19.81 -17.51
CA GLY A 18 41.18 -19.82 -16.05
C GLY A 18 39.97 -20.53 -15.45
N ASP A 19 40.20 -21.76 -14.99
CA ASP A 19 39.28 -22.67 -14.31
C ASP A 19 39.07 -22.23 -12.85
N GLU A 20 37.98 -21.52 -12.54
CA GLU A 20 37.56 -21.26 -11.16
C GLU A 20 36.60 -22.35 -10.67
N ARG A 21 37.16 -23.23 -9.85
CA ARG A 21 36.48 -24.30 -9.10
C ARG A 21 35.72 -23.73 -7.90
N CYS A 22 34.42 -24.01 -7.83
CA CYS A 22 33.62 -23.89 -6.61
C CYS A 22 34.16 -24.79 -5.48
N PRO A 23 34.20 -24.33 -4.22
CA PRO A 23 34.40 -25.19 -3.06
C PRO A 23 33.11 -25.97 -2.69
N PRO A 24 33.23 -27.23 -2.21
CA PRO A 24 32.08 -28.09 -1.92
C PRO A 24 31.43 -27.80 -0.55
N SER A 25 30.12 -28.01 -0.50
CA SER A 25 29.30 -28.04 0.72
C SER A 25 29.59 -29.30 1.56
N PRO A 26 29.61 -29.23 2.91
CA PRO A 26 29.62 -30.44 3.72
C PRO A 26 28.19 -30.93 3.99
N SER A 27 27.83 -32.07 3.40
CA SER A 27 26.63 -32.83 3.73
C SER A 27 26.91 -33.92 4.77
N LEU A 28 26.06 -33.95 5.80
CA LEU A 28 25.56 -35.10 6.56
C LEU A 28 26.55 -36.15 7.10
N ALA A 29 26.68 -36.18 8.43
CA ALA A 29 26.84 -37.43 9.17
C ALA A 29 25.55 -37.72 9.97
N ARG A 30 25.03 -38.91 9.71
CA ARG A 30 23.81 -39.55 10.20
C ARG A 30 24.17 -40.57 11.28
N SER A 31 23.41 -40.61 12.37
CA SER A 31 23.15 -41.82 13.19
C SER A 31 21.93 -41.51 14.08
N LYS A 32 20.75 -42.03 13.76
CA LYS A 32 20.20 -43.37 14.12
C LYS A 32 19.91 -43.51 15.61
N ASP A 33 18.62 -43.55 15.94
CA ASP A 33 17.90 -44.55 16.75
C ASP A 33 16.55 -43.92 17.11
N GLN A 34 15.38 -44.41 16.69
CA GLN A 34 14.69 -45.71 16.82
C GLN A 34 13.39 -45.48 17.60
N HIS A 35 12.29 -45.70 16.89
CA HIS A 35 11.13 -46.50 17.30
C HIS A 35 9.99 -45.92 18.18
N ALA A 36 8.78 -46.27 17.70
CA ALA A 36 7.48 -46.37 18.36
C ALA A 36 6.74 -45.07 18.71
N SER A 37 5.42 -44.98 18.73
CA SER A 37 4.28 -45.68 18.12
C SER A 37 3.06 -45.05 18.80
N SER A 38 2.11 -44.57 18.00
CA SER A 38 0.66 -44.53 18.24
C SER A 38 0.08 -44.01 19.58
N SER A 39 -0.86 -43.06 19.41
CA SER A 39 -2.12 -42.89 20.17
C SER A 39 -2.06 -42.68 21.69
N GLU A 40 -2.49 -41.51 22.16
CA GLU A 40 -3.68 -41.41 23.02
C GLU A 40 -4.09 -39.96 23.30
N VAL A 41 -5.38 -39.70 23.08
CA VAL A 41 -6.16 -38.60 23.62
C VAL A 41 -6.21 -38.74 25.14
N ARG A 42 -5.80 -37.72 25.91
CA ARG A 42 -6.26 -37.55 27.30
C ARG A 42 -6.11 -36.11 27.80
N PHE A 43 -7.25 -35.44 27.77
CA PHE A 43 -7.85 -34.70 28.88
C PHE A 43 -7.07 -34.80 30.20
N PHE A 44 -6.51 -33.68 30.67
CA PHE A 44 -6.10 -33.51 32.06
C PHE A 44 -6.55 -32.13 32.55
N LEU A 45 -7.76 -32.10 33.09
CA LEU A 45 -8.12 -31.22 34.18
C LEU A 45 -7.11 -31.44 35.32
N ARG A 46 -6.55 -30.35 35.86
CA ARG A 46 -5.92 -30.39 37.19
C ARG A 46 -6.45 -29.26 38.07
N PRO A 47 -6.72 -29.55 39.35
CA PRO A 47 -7.58 -28.73 40.20
C PRO A 47 -6.80 -27.70 41.01
N ALA A 48 -7.47 -26.58 41.32
CA ALA A 48 -7.04 -25.67 42.37
C ALA A 48 -7.44 -26.23 43.75
N ARG A 49 -6.47 -26.29 44.67
CA ARG A 49 -6.70 -26.59 46.09
C ARG A 49 -6.59 -25.30 46.89
N ALA A 50 -7.60 -25.07 47.72
CA ALA A 50 -7.76 -23.92 48.61
C ALA A 50 -6.80 -23.96 49.82
N SER A 51 -6.41 -22.77 50.30
CA SER A 51 -6.24 -22.51 51.73
C SER A 51 -6.67 -21.07 52.06
N VAL A 52 -7.51 -20.98 53.08
CA VAL A 52 -8.14 -19.82 53.70
C VAL A 52 -7.17 -19.18 54.69
N VAL A 53 -7.08 -17.84 54.79
CA VAL A 53 -7.31 -17.04 56.04
C VAL A 53 -7.25 -15.52 55.78
N ASP A 54 -8.03 -14.83 56.62
CA ASP A 54 -8.63 -13.49 56.61
C ASP A 54 -7.71 -12.34 57.08
N SER A 55 -7.93 -11.11 56.57
CA SER A 55 -7.90 -9.80 57.29
C SER A 55 -7.91 -8.58 56.32
N SER A 56 -8.84 -7.66 56.53
CA SER A 56 -9.06 -6.36 55.80
C SER A 56 -8.06 -5.24 56.23
N PRO A 57 -8.16 -3.96 55.77
CA PRO A 57 -8.32 -3.40 54.42
C PRO A 57 -7.24 -2.32 54.09
N SER A 58 -6.91 -2.10 52.81
CA SER A 58 -6.35 -0.81 52.32
C SER A 58 -6.40 -0.73 50.79
N SER A 59 -6.96 0.37 50.28
CA SER A 59 -7.02 0.77 48.87
C SER A 59 -5.61 1.01 48.26
N PRO A 60 -5.50 1.43 46.98
CA PRO A 60 -6.01 0.82 45.75
C PRO A 60 -4.82 0.50 44.81
N ALA A 61 -4.84 -0.62 44.09
CA ALA A 61 -3.79 -0.94 43.12
C ALA A 61 -4.36 -1.56 41.83
N VAL A 62 -4.42 -0.71 40.81
CA VAL A 62 -3.93 -0.94 39.44
C VAL A 62 -3.72 -2.42 39.08
N LEU A 63 -4.70 -3.02 38.40
CA LEU A 63 -4.52 -4.27 37.68
C LEU A 63 -4.00 -3.96 36.27
N ARG A 64 -2.73 -4.30 36.00
CA ARG A 64 -2.21 -4.47 34.63
C ARG A 64 -2.42 -5.92 34.24
N SER A 65 -3.18 -6.15 33.17
CA SER A 65 -3.19 -7.41 32.42
C SER A 65 -2.43 -7.18 31.10
N PRO A 66 -1.62 -8.13 30.61
CA PRO A 66 -1.02 -8.05 29.29
C PRO A 66 -1.98 -8.57 28.22
N THR A 67 -2.24 -7.72 27.24
CA THR A 67 -2.93 -8.01 25.98
C THR A 67 -2.01 -8.81 25.06
N VAL A 68 -2.52 -9.90 24.47
CA VAL A 68 -2.03 -10.38 23.18
C VAL A 68 -3.21 -10.87 22.35
N LEU A 69 -3.20 -10.37 21.11
CA LEU A 69 -3.75 -10.97 19.91
C LEU A 69 -5.26 -10.85 19.65
N SER A 70 -5.62 -9.84 18.85
CA SER A 70 -6.58 -9.95 17.74
C SER A 70 -6.56 -8.66 16.92
N CYS A 71 -5.85 -8.67 15.79
CA CYS A 71 -6.09 -7.75 14.68
C CYS A 71 -7.12 -8.40 13.77
N LEU A 72 -8.38 -8.27 14.15
CA LEU A 72 -9.52 -8.52 13.27
C LEU A 72 -10.39 -7.27 13.37
N PHE A 73 -10.71 -6.70 12.21
CA PHE A 73 -11.63 -5.59 12.01
C PHE A 73 -12.81 -5.65 13.00
N PRO A 74 -13.07 -4.54 13.72
CA PRO A 74 -14.26 -3.77 13.36
C PRO A 74 -14.14 -2.26 13.64
N CYS A 75 -14.61 -1.41 12.73
CA CYS A 75 -15.07 -0.06 13.07
C CYS A 75 -16.32 0.28 12.26
N ILE A 76 -17.46 0.10 12.91
CA ILE A 76 -18.80 0.53 12.49
C ILE A 76 -19.17 1.80 13.27
N LEU A 77 -19.78 2.74 12.55
CA LEU A 77 -20.62 3.88 12.96
C LEU A 77 -20.00 4.99 13.83
N ILE A 78 -19.86 6.19 13.23
CA ILE A 78 -20.34 7.44 13.83
C ILE A 78 -21.01 8.28 12.74
N GLU A 79 -22.33 8.38 12.81
CA GLU A 79 -23.15 9.41 12.18
C GLU A 79 -22.89 10.77 12.85
N GLN A 80 -22.61 11.82 12.06
CA GLN A 80 -22.94 13.20 12.45
C GLN A 80 -23.47 14.02 11.27
N HIS A 81 -24.76 14.34 11.42
CA HIS A 81 -25.60 15.24 10.66
C HIS A 81 -25.10 16.69 10.78
N VAL A 82 -24.95 17.41 9.66
CA VAL A 82 -24.89 18.88 9.67
C VAL A 82 -25.83 19.48 8.63
N ASP A 83 -26.67 20.39 9.12
CA ASP A 83 -27.84 20.94 8.47
C ASP A 83 -27.55 22.00 7.41
N LEU A 84 -28.41 21.97 6.39
CA LEU A 84 -28.72 22.99 5.39
C LEU A 84 -28.89 24.42 5.95
N ILE A 85 -28.25 25.43 5.32
CA ILE A 85 -28.79 26.81 5.25
C ILE A 85 -28.40 27.55 3.93
N SER A 86 -29.42 27.87 3.13
CA SER A 86 -29.72 29.10 2.34
C SER A 86 -28.83 29.66 1.18
N THR A 87 -29.31 29.43 -0.06
CA THR A 87 -29.75 30.32 -1.20
C THR A 87 -29.43 31.87 -1.25
N PRO A 88 -29.75 32.63 -2.35
CA PRO A 88 -29.04 32.74 -3.64
C PRO A 88 -28.95 34.20 -4.21
N LEU A 89 -27.94 34.55 -5.03
CA LEU A 89 -27.93 35.78 -5.86
C LEU A 89 -27.11 35.49 -7.14
N SER A 90 -27.71 35.19 -8.30
CA SER A 90 -28.24 36.13 -9.32
C SER A 90 -27.30 37.29 -9.64
N MET A 91 -26.67 37.26 -10.82
CA MET A 91 -26.88 38.26 -11.89
C MET A 91 -26.06 37.92 -13.16
N SER A 92 -26.81 37.78 -14.25
CA SER A 92 -26.55 38.35 -15.59
C SER A 92 -25.30 37.98 -16.39
N ALA A 93 -25.60 37.28 -17.48
CA ALA A 93 -24.81 37.15 -18.69
C ALA A 93 -24.45 38.50 -19.34
N LEU A 94 -23.20 38.63 -19.78
CA LEU A 94 -22.83 39.47 -20.91
C LEU A 94 -21.85 38.71 -21.81
N ILE A 95 -22.27 38.60 -23.06
CA ILE A 95 -21.61 37.98 -24.20
C ILE A 95 -20.54 38.96 -24.70
N LEU A 96 -19.29 38.49 -24.83
CA LEU A 96 -18.34 39.08 -25.76
C LEU A 96 -17.44 37.99 -26.36
N SER A 97 -17.50 37.89 -27.69
CA SER A 97 -16.74 36.99 -28.56
C SER A 97 -15.23 37.18 -28.43
N PRO A 98 -14.44 36.12 -28.67
CA PRO A 98 -13.16 36.27 -29.33
C PRO A 98 -13.10 35.51 -30.66
N SER A 99 -12.73 36.28 -31.69
CA SER A 99 -12.30 35.83 -33.00
C SER A 99 -11.20 34.76 -32.92
N MET A 100 -11.45 33.70 -33.68
CA MET A 100 -10.50 32.79 -34.32
C MET A 100 -9.08 33.37 -34.49
N LEU A 101 -8.10 32.71 -33.87
CA LEU A 101 -6.74 32.64 -34.38
C LEU A 101 -6.34 31.16 -34.47
N SER A 102 -6.04 30.73 -35.70
CA SER A 102 -5.59 29.38 -36.05
C SER A 102 -4.26 29.04 -35.37
N ILE A 103 -4.27 28.00 -34.53
CA ILE A 103 -3.08 27.19 -34.25
C ILE A 103 -3.31 25.85 -34.96
N LYS A 104 -2.45 25.53 -35.93
CA LYS A 104 -2.37 24.19 -36.53
C LYS A 104 -1.84 23.24 -35.46
N ALA A 105 -2.72 22.50 -34.82
CA ALA A 105 -2.37 21.30 -34.08
C ALA A 105 -2.36 20.13 -35.06
N ASP A 106 -1.18 19.55 -35.22
CA ASP A 106 -0.93 18.29 -35.93
C ASP A 106 -1.52 17.13 -35.10
N PRO A 107 -2.47 16.32 -35.61
CA PRO A 107 -3.12 15.27 -34.84
C PRO A 107 -2.41 13.93 -35.05
N THR A 108 -1.35 13.65 -34.29
CA THR A 108 -0.81 12.28 -34.14
C THR A 108 -0.40 11.98 -32.70
N VAL A 109 -1.30 12.20 -31.74
CA VAL A 109 -1.09 11.71 -30.36
C VAL A 109 -2.39 11.11 -29.83
N ASP A 110 -2.71 9.94 -30.37
CA ASP A 110 -3.78 9.08 -29.88
C ASP A 110 -3.21 7.66 -29.79
N SER A 111 -2.29 7.44 -28.84
CA SER A 111 -1.71 6.10 -28.56
C SER A 111 -1.08 5.91 -27.17
N ASP A 112 -0.92 6.95 -26.34
CA ASP A 112 -0.19 6.80 -25.06
C ASP A 112 -1.06 6.57 -23.80
N ILE A 113 -2.39 6.51 -23.93
CA ILE A 113 -3.28 6.30 -22.76
C ILE A 113 -3.46 4.80 -22.42
N CYS A 114 -3.20 3.88 -23.36
CA CYS A 114 -3.35 2.43 -23.11
C CYS A 114 -2.14 1.79 -22.40
N LEU A 115 -0.95 2.39 -22.43
CA LEU A 115 0.27 1.79 -21.88
C LEU A 115 0.53 2.14 -20.40
N HIS A 116 -0.35 2.92 -19.75
CA HIS A 116 -0.20 3.33 -18.34
C HIS A 116 -1.14 2.62 -17.36
N ALA A 117 -2.16 1.90 -17.85
CA ALA A 117 -3.14 1.20 -17.00
C ALA A 117 -2.56 -0.06 -16.33
N GLU A 118 -1.63 -0.74 -16.99
CA GLU A 118 -0.99 -1.97 -16.51
C GLU A 118 -0.11 -1.76 -15.26
N ASN A 119 0.14 -0.50 -14.89
CA ASN A 119 0.95 -0.15 -13.72
C ASN A 119 0.12 0.45 -12.57
N VAL A 120 -1.21 0.42 -12.63
CA VAL A 120 -2.05 1.00 -11.56
C VAL A 120 -2.46 -0.07 -10.55
N ILE A 121 -2.90 -1.23 -11.04
CA ILE A 121 -3.29 -2.39 -10.25
C ILE A 121 -2.35 -3.55 -10.56
N ASP A 122 -1.83 -4.20 -9.52
CA ASP A 122 -1.16 -5.48 -9.62
C ASP A 122 -2.20 -6.56 -9.91
N MET A 123 -2.22 -6.98 -11.18
CA MET A 123 -3.19 -7.95 -11.68
C MET A 123 -3.01 -9.34 -11.06
N GLU A 124 -1.82 -9.70 -10.58
CA GLU A 124 -1.61 -10.98 -9.89
C GLU A 124 -2.37 -11.01 -8.57
N THR A 125 -2.16 -10.00 -7.73
CA THR A 125 -2.91 -9.83 -6.47
C THR A 125 -4.40 -9.68 -6.74
N PHE A 126 -4.78 -8.88 -7.74
CA PHE A 126 -6.19 -8.66 -8.07
C PHE A 126 -6.90 -9.96 -8.50
N HIS A 127 -6.29 -10.78 -9.36
CA HIS A 127 -6.87 -12.07 -9.76
C HIS A 127 -7.04 -13.04 -8.58
N GLN A 128 -6.11 -13.06 -7.62
CA GLN A 128 -6.26 -13.88 -6.42
C GLN A 128 -7.52 -13.51 -5.62
N ILE A 129 -7.90 -12.23 -5.61
CA ILE A 129 -9.13 -11.75 -4.95
C ILE A 129 -10.36 -12.18 -5.77
N LEU A 130 -10.28 -12.08 -7.10
CA LEU A 130 -11.35 -12.52 -7.99
C LEU A 130 -11.61 -14.04 -7.92
N ASP A 131 -10.57 -14.84 -7.65
CA ASP A 131 -10.67 -16.29 -7.46
C ASP A 131 -11.40 -16.67 -6.15
N LEU A 132 -11.59 -15.71 -5.23
CA LEU A 132 -12.35 -15.89 -3.99
C LEU A 132 -13.85 -15.60 -4.16
N ASP A 133 -14.28 -15.02 -5.27
CA ASP A 133 -15.71 -14.88 -5.55
C ASP A 133 -16.35 -16.26 -5.74
N GLU A 134 -17.45 -16.53 -5.04
CA GLU A 134 -18.12 -17.83 -5.07
C GLU A 134 -18.74 -18.14 -6.46
N ASP A 135 -19.08 -17.10 -7.22
CA ASP A 135 -19.68 -17.14 -8.57
C ASP A 135 -19.20 -15.93 -9.42
N ASP A 136 -19.71 -15.78 -10.64
CA ASP A 136 -19.45 -14.60 -11.51
C ASP A 136 -20.10 -13.28 -11.02
N THR A 137 -20.66 -13.25 -9.80
CA THR A 137 -21.34 -12.07 -9.22
C THR A 137 -20.38 -10.96 -8.78
N ARG A 138 -19.11 -11.28 -8.55
CA ARG A 138 -18.06 -10.34 -8.11
C ARG A 138 -18.39 -9.59 -6.82
N GLU A 139 -19.30 -10.13 -6.01
CA GLU A 139 -19.81 -9.45 -4.81
C GLU A 139 -18.74 -9.28 -3.74
N PHE A 140 -17.90 -10.30 -3.51
CA PHE A 140 -16.87 -10.26 -2.48
C PHE A 140 -15.75 -9.30 -2.88
N SER A 141 -15.24 -9.46 -4.11
CA SER A 141 -14.15 -8.61 -4.63
C SER A 141 -14.58 -7.15 -4.75
N ALA A 142 -15.81 -6.89 -5.22
CA ALA A 142 -16.40 -5.55 -5.22
C ALA A 142 -16.56 -5.01 -3.79
N GLY A 143 -17.18 -5.76 -2.87
CA GLY A 143 -17.32 -5.33 -1.47
C GLY A 143 -15.99 -4.90 -0.85
N MET A 144 -14.90 -5.64 -1.12
CA MET A 144 -13.56 -5.30 -0.66
C MET A 144 -13.03 -4.00 -1.29
N ALA A 145 -13.25 -3.78 -2.59
CA ALA A 145 -12.81 -2.56 -3.28
C ALA A 145 -13.56 -1.30 -2.80
N TRP A 146 -14.88 -1.37 -2.60
CA TRP A 146 -15.65 -0.23 -2.08
C TRP A 146 -15.30 0.09 -0.63
N ALA A 147 -15.13 -0.92 0.22
CA ALA A 147 -14.66 -0.70 1.59
C ALA A 147 -13.27 -0.04 1.62
N TYR A 148 -12.39 -0.39 0.67
CA TYR A 148 -11.11 0.28 0.52
C TYR A 148 -11.26 1.76 0.14
N PHE A 149 -12.20 2.11 -0.74
CA PHE A 149 -12.43 3.52 -1.14
C PHE A 149 -12.86 4.38 0.05
N ASP A 150 -13.82 3.90 0.85
CA ASP A 150 -14.29 4.59 2.06
C ASP A 150 -13.17 4.75 3.09
N GLN A 151 -12.38 3.68 3.30
CA GLN A 151 -11.23 3.71 4.20
C GLN A 151 -10.17 4.70 3.72
N ALA A 152 -9.85 4.72 2.42
CA ALA A 152 -8.86 5.60 1.84
C ALA A 152 -9.28 7.07 1.94
N GLY A 153 -10.54 7.40 1.63
CA GLY A 153 -11.09 8.75 1.77
C GLY A 153 -10.97 9.29 3.19
N THR A 154 -11.38 8.48 4.17
CA THR A 154 -11.22 8.81 5.61
C THR A 154 -9.75 9.01 5.98
N THR A 155 -8.88 8.10 5.53
CA THR A 155 -7.45 8.14 5.87
C THR A 155 -6.75 9.37 5.28
N PHE A 156 -7.09 9.79 4.06
CA PHE A 156 -6.53 11.01 3.48
C PHE A 156 -6.92 12.27 4.27
N THR A 157 -8.15 12.31 4.78
CA THR A 157 -8.59 13.41 5.64
C THR A 157 -7.75 13.46 6.92
N GLU A 158 -7.56 12.30 7.59
CA GLU A 158 -6.71 12.22 8.78
C GLU A 158 -5.24 12.57 8.49
N MET A 159 -4.73 12.25 7.29
CA MET A 159 -3.37 12.60 6.87
C MET A 159 -3.20 14.11 6.70
N GLU A 160 -4.18 14.79 6.12
CA GLU A 160 -4.18 16.25 5.97
C GLU A 160 -4.22 16.95 7.34
N GLU A 161 -5.04 16.46 8.27
CA GLU A 161 -5.10 16.96 9.64
C GLU A 161 -3.78 16.74 10.38
N ALA A 162 -3.19 15.55 10.28
CA ALA A 162 -1.89 15.24 10.89
C ALA A 162 -0.76 16.10 10.29
N LEU A 163 -0.80 16.38 8.98
CA LEU A 163 0.15 17.25 8.31
C LEU A 163 0.03 18.70 8.81
N ALA A 164 -1.20 19.22 8.96
CA ALA A 164 -1.45 20.54 9.53
C ALA A 164 -0.97 20.63 10.99
N ALA A 165 -1.15 19.56 11.77
CA ALA A 165 -0.65 19.43 13.14
C ALA A 165 0.86 19.15 13.23
N LYS A 166 1.52 18.88 12.10
CA LYS A 166 2.94 18.46 12.00
C LYS A 166 3.26 17.20 12.80
N ASP A 167 2.32 16.27 12.89
CA ASP A 167 2.47 15.02 13.63
C ASP A 167 3.06 13.91 12.74
N LEU A 168 4.39 13.83 12.71
CA LEU A 168 5.13 12.81 11.95
C LEU A 168 4.82 11.38 12.40
N GLY A 169 4.53 11.17 13.69
CA GLY A 169 4.21 9.85 14.23
C GLY A 169 2.85 9.34 13.75
N LYS A 170 1.85 10.22 13.75
CA LYS A 170 0.52 9.92 13.19
C LYS A 170 0.61 9.74 11.67
N LEU A 171 1.34 10.58 10.95
CA LEU A 171 1.58 10.42 9.50
C LEU A 171 2.23 9.06 9.18
N SER A 172 3.22 8.63 9.95
CA SER A 172 3.85 7.31 9.78
C SER A 172 2.85 6.17 9.99
N SER A 173 2.01 6.28 11.02
CA SER A 173 0.99 5.28 11.36
C SER A 173 -0.11 5.18 10.30
N LEU A 174 -0.58 6.32 9.80
CA LEU A 174 -1.56 6.39 8.71
C LEU A 174 -0.99 5.85 7.39
N GLY A 175 0.27 6.17 7.08
CA GLY A 175 0.97 5.58 5.94
C GLY A 175 1.05 4.06 6.03
N HIS A 176 1.41 3.53 7.20
CA HIS A 176 1.43 2.08 7.44
C HIS A 176 0.05 1.43 7.25
N PHE A 177 -1.01 2.06 7.77
CA PHE A 177 -2.38 1.58 7.67
C PHE A 177 -2.86 1.50 6.22
N LEU A 178 -2.73 2.60 5.46
CA LEU A 178 -3.17 2.64 4.06
C LEU A 178 -2.28 1.79 3.15
N LYS A 179 -0.99 1.63 3.47
CA LYS A 179 -0.10 0.68 2.80
C LYS A 179 -0.67 -0.74 2.88
N GLY A 180 -1.09 -1.17 4.07
CA GLY A 180 -1.60 -2.53 4.29
C GLY A 180 -2.86 -2.83 3.48
N SER A 181 -3.84 -1.93 3.51
CA SER A 181 -5.08 -2.10 2.75
C SER A 181 -4.87 -1.96 1.24
N SER A 182 -3.98 -1.07 0.80
CA SER A 182 -3.64 -0.94 -0.63
C SER A 182 -2.94 -2.19 -1.18
N ALA A 183 -2.03 -2.78 -0.41
CA ALA A 183 -1.35 -4.02 -0.78
C ALA A 183 -2.33 -5.19 -0.93
N ALA A 184 -3.32 -5.29 -0.03
CA ALA A 184 -4.30 -6.35 -0.05
C ALA A 184 -5.21 -6.33 -1.30
N LEU A 185 -5.41 -5.16 -1.91
CA LEU A 185 -6.22 -5.00 -3.13
C LEU A 185 -5.38 -4.94 -4.41
N GLY A 186 -4.04 -4.97 -4.30
CA GLY A 186 -3.13 -4.84 -5.43
C GLY A 186 -2.92 -3.40 -5.91
N VAL A 187 -3.25 -2.38 -5.12
CA VAL A 187 -3.03 -0.96 -5.48
C VAL A 187 -1.57 -0.56 -5.25
N ALA A 188 -0.69 -1.08 -6.09
CA ALA A 188 0.76 -1.10 -5.87
C ALA A 188 1.41 0.30 -5.77
N LYS A 189 0.97 1.27 -6.56
CA LYS A 189 1.50 2.64 -6.51
C LYS A 189 1.20 3.33 -5.18
N VAL A 190 -0.07 3.23 -4.73
CA VAL A 190 -0.48 3.79 -3.43
C VAL A 190 0.27 3.09 -2.31
N GLN A 191 0.41 1.76 -2.36
CA GLN A 191 1.21 1.01 -1.40
C GLN A 191 2.65 1.55 -1.29
N ALA A 192 3.35 1.73 -2.41
CA ALA A 192 4.73 2.21 -2.43
C ALA A 192 4.86 3.66 -1.93
N SER A 193 3.92 4.53 -2.29
CA SER A 193 3.87 5.90 -1.78
C SER A 193 3.58 5.95 -0.28
N CYS A 194 2.66 5.13 0.21
CA CYS A 194 2.36 5.01 1.64
C CYS A 194 3.54 4.45 2.45
N GLU A 195 4.33 3.55 1.87
CA GLU A 195 5.58 3.08 2.46
C GLU A 195 6.60 4.22 2.61
N ARG A 196 6.82 5.02 1.56
CA ARG A 196 7.69 6.21 1.65
C ARG A 196 7.21 7.19 2.72
N MET A 197 5.91 7.42 2.83
CA MET A 197 5.32 8.27 3.87
C MET A 197 5.55 7.70 5.28
N GLN A 198 5.46 6.38 5.44
CA GLN A 198 5.79 5.69 6.69
C GLN A 198 7.25 5.98 7.10
N HIS A 199 8.20 5.88 6.16
CA HIS A 199 9.62 6.13 6.40
C HIS A 199 9.93 7.61 6.67
N TYR A 200 9.34 8.53 5.91
CA TYR A 200 9.50 9.97 6.15
C TYR A 200 8.97 10.38 7.52
N GLY A 201 7.83 9.82 7.96
CA GLY A 201 7.31 10.03 9.32
C GLY A 201 8.22 9.50 10.43
N GLN A 202 9.17 8.63 10.10
CA GLN A 202 10.22 8.13 11.01
C GLN A 202 11.55 8.88 10.86
N GLY A 203 11.58 9.96 10.07
CA GLY A 203 12.80 10.73 9.79
C GLY A 203 13.81 9.98 8.92
N ARG A 204 13.35 9.05 8.07
CA ARG A 204 14.22 8.22 7.22
C ARG A 204 13.86 8.40 5.75
N ASP A 205 14.86 8.68 4.92
CA ASP A 205 14.75 8.60 3.47
C ASP A 205 15.55 7.40 2.97
N GLU A 206 14.87 6.29 2.71
CA GLU A 206 15.53 5.06 2.26
C GLU A 206 16.04 5.17 0.81
N ASP A 207 15.40 6.00 -0.03
CA ASP A 207 15.81 6.22 -1.42
C ASP A 207 17.13 6.99 -1.49
N ALA A 208 17.30 7.99 -0.61
CA ALA A 208 18.51 8.79 -0.52
C ALA A 208 19.55 8.26 0.47
N GLY A 209 19.19 7.28 1.30
CA GLY A 209 20.07 6.69 2.33
C GLY A 209 20.46 7.66 3.44
N VAL A 210 19.63 8.68 3.72
CA VAL A 210 19.93 9.75 4.69
C VAL A 210 18.82 9.87 5.74
N GLY A 211 19.21 10.32 6.94
CA GLY A 211 18.26 10.78 7.94
C GLY A 211 17.70 12.15 7.54
N LEU A 212 16.41 12.37 7.82
CA LEU A 212 15.71 13.62 7.54
C LEU A 212 15.51 14.39 8.86
N SER A 213 15.66 15.72 8.79
CA SER A 213 15.10 16.58 9.84
C SER A 213 13.56 16.61 9.73
N ASP A 214 12.89 16.96 10.83
CA ASP A 214 11.43 17.05 10.87
C ASP A 214 10.87 18.00 9.78
N ALA A 215 11.55 19.10 9.52
CA ALA A 215 11.15 20.06 8.50
C ALA A 215 11.25 19.50 7.08
N GLU A 216 12.31 18.74 6.78
CA GLU A 216 12.48 18.09 5.48
C GLU A 216 11.49 16.94 5.30
N ALA A 217 11.25 16.16 6.35
CA ALA A 217 10.25 15.09 6.36
C ALA A 217 8.85 15.63 6.07
N LEU A 218 8.42 16.71 6.74
CA LEU A 218 7.13 17.34 6.50
C LEU A 218 6.99 17.85 5.07
N SER A 219 8.01 18.52 4.52
CA SER A 219 7.98 19.01 3.14
C SER A 219 7.89 17.87 2.12
N LYS A 220 8.61 16.77 2.35
CA LYS A 220 8.52 15.57 1.51
C LYS A 220 7.15 14.90 1.61
N ILE A 221 6.59 14.79 2.81
CA ILE A 221 5.25 14.20 3.02
C ILE A 221 4.17 15.05 2.35
N GLU A 222 4.26 16.38 2.39
CA GLU A 222 3.31 17.27 1.72
C GLU A 222 3.25 16.99 0.21
N LEU A 223 4.40 16.90 -0.45
CA LEU A 223 4.48 16.56 -1.88
C LEU A 223 3.98 15.13 -2.16
N LEU A 224 4.35 14.19 -1.28
CA LEU A 224 3.98 12.79 -1.41
C LEU A 224 2.48 12.56 -1.20
N LEU A 225 1.83 13.34 -0.34
CA LEU A 225 0.38 13.26 -0.10
C LEU A 225 -0.41 13.69 -1.35
N VAL A 226 0.06 14.71 -2.07
CA VAL A 226 -0.53 15.08 -3.37
C VAL A 226 -0.36 13.95 -4.39
N GLN A 227 0.82 13.33 -4.42
CA GLN A 227 1.09 12.20 -5.31
C GLN A 227 0.19 11.00 -5.00
N VAL A 228 0.08 10.59 -3.73
CA VAL A 228 -0.68 9.39 -3.36
C VAL A 228 -2.19 9.56 -3.63
N LYS A 229 -2.74 10.77 -3.44
CA LYS A 229 -4.14 11.06 -3.78
C LYS A 229 -4.41 10.95 -5.29
N LYS A 230 -3.44 11.33 -6.12
CA LYS A 230 -3.52 11.15 -7.58
C LYS A 230 -3.45 9.66 -7.95
N GLU A 231 -2.48 8.94 -7.40
CA GLU A 231 -2.33 7.50 -7.64
C GLU A 231 -3.57 6.71 -7.20
N TYR A 232 -4.16 7.09 -6.06
CA TYR A 232 -5.44 6.55 -5.60
C TYR A 232 -6.58 6.86 -6.58
N SER A 233 -6.70 8.10 -7.06
CA SER A 233 -7.76 8.46 -8.01
C SER A 233 -7.66 7.67 -9.32
N ASP A 234 -6.44 7.41 -9.78
CA ASP A 234 -6.21 6.57 -10.97
C ASP A 234 -6.63 5.11 -10.72
N ALA A 235 -6.32 4.57 -9.53
CA ALA A 235 -6.70 3.22 -9.12
C ALA A 235 -8.22 3.06 -8.91
N GLU A 236 -8.85 4.01 -8.24
CA GLU A 236 -10.31 4.03 -8.03
C GLU A 236 -11.04 4.03 -9.36
N LYS A 237 -10.65 4.92 -10.30
CA LYS A 237 -11.24 4.96 -11.64
C LYS A 237 -11.07 3.64 -12.38
N TRP A 238 -9.89 3.04 -12.31
CA TRP A 238 -9.61 1.77 -12.95
C TRP A 238 -10.52 0.67 -12.39
N LEU A 239 -10.59 0.55 -11.06
CA LEU A 239 -11.38 -0.49 -10.38
C LEU A 239 -12.87 -0.33 -10.66
N LYS A 240 -13.41 0.90 -10.53
CA LYS A 240 -14.82 1.19 -10.84
C LYS A 240 -15.17 0.84 -12.28
N GLU A 241 -14.32 1.22 -13.23
CA GLU A 241 -14.52 0.91 -14.64
C GLU A 241 -14.41 -0.59 -14.94
N TRP A 242 -13.50 -1.30 -14.27
CA TRP A 242 -13.36 -2.74 -14.38
C TRP A 242 -14.64 -3.44 -13.89
N TYR A 243 -15.10 -3.13 -12.69
CA TYR A 243 -16.31 -3.73 -12.10
C TYR A 243 -17.57 -3.44 -12.90
N ARG A 244 -17.73 -2.20 -13.39
CA ARG A 244 -18.83 -1.82 -14.30
C ARG A 244 -18.84 -2.67 -15.58
N LYS A 245 -17.68 -2.93 -16.17
CA LYS A 245 -17.56 -3.79 -17.36
C LYS A 245 -17.86 -5.27 -17.09
N HIS A 246 -17.75 -5.70 -15.83
CA HIS A 246 -17.96 -7.08 -15.41
C HIS A 246 -19.30 -7.27 -14.67
N GLY A 247 -20.26 -6.37 -14.87
CA GLY A 247 -21.65 -6.55 -14.43
C GLY A 247 -21.94 -6.12 -12.99
N VAL A 248 -21.03 -5.40 -12.35
CA VAL A 248 -21.27 -4.78 -11.04
C VAL A 248 -21.69 -3.33 -11.26
N ASP A 249 -23.00 -3.09 -11.22
CA ASP A 249 -23.60 -1.76 -11.26
C ASP A 249 -23.90 -1.31 -9.82
N GLN A 250 -22.90 -0.79 -9.10
CA GLN A 250 -23.19 0.00 -7.89
C GLN A 250 -23.26 1.46 -8.28
N GLU A 251 -24.46 2.05 -8.15
CA GLU A 251 -24.64 3.49 -8.28
C GLU A 251 -23.84 4.19 -7.17
N ASP A 252 -22.90 5.06 -7.54
CA ASP A 252 -22.17 5.91 -6.61
C ASP A 252 -23.19 6.73 -5.78
N ALA A 253 -23.35 6.39 -4.49
CA ALA A 253 -24.24 7.07 -3.56
C ALA A 253 -23.61 8.35 -2.98
#